data_AF-A0A7H0LN47-F1
#
_entry.id   AF-A0A7H0LN47-F1
#
_cell.length_a   1.000
_cell.length_b   1.000
_cell.length_c   1.000
_cell.angle_alpha   90.00
_cell.angle_beta   90.00
_cell.angle_gamma   90.00
#
_symmetry.space_group_name_H-M   'P 1'
#
loop_
_entity.id
_entity.type
_entity.pdbx_description
1 polymer ?
#
loop_
_entity_poly.entity_id
_entity_poly.type
_entity_poly.pdbx_seq_one_letter_code
_entity_poly.pdbx_strand_id
1 'polypeptide(L)' 'MRLVYHDLALETAAGRAALAARVAQSAASFCRTYDPRDYERIFALGLANSGNCPGVAGIMLARRMPARVRRAYQAGRRGE' A
#
# COMPACT_ATOMS: atom_id res chain seq x y z
N MET A 1 -0.07 -4.20 10.48
CA MET A 1 -0.20 -2.95 9.70
C MET A 1 -1.68 -2.66 9.42
N ARG A 2 -2.24 -1.60 10.02
CA ARG A 2 -3.65 -1.20 9.86
C ARG A 2 -3.67 0.20 9.25
N LEU A 3 -4.20 0.33 8.03
CA LEU A 3 -4.42 1.62 7.38
C LEU A 3 -5.73 2.21 7.90
N VAL A 4 -5.69 3.44 8.41
CA VAL A 4 -6.88 4.24 8.73
C VAL A 4 -7.12 5.18 7.55
N TYR A 5 -8.36 5.20 7.05
CA TYR A 5 -8.77 5.94 5.86
C TYR A 5 -10.12 6.65 6.05
N HIS A 6 -10.68 6.65 7.27
CA HIS A 6 -11.93 7.36 7.59
C HIS A 6 -11.76 8.88 7.57
N ASP A 7 -10.53 9.38 7.70
CA ASP A 7 -10.16 10.80 7.60
C ASP A 7 -10.06 11.31 6.16
N LEU A 8 -10.11 10.41 5.17
CA LEU A 8 -9.84 10.76 3.78
C LEU A 8 -11.14 10.99 2.99
N ALA A 9 -11.21 12.12 2.29
CA ALA A 9 -12.28 12.44 1.35
C ALA A 9 -12.11 11.66 0.02
N LEU A 10 -12.35 10.34 0.03
CA LEU A 10 -12.11 9.43 -1.11
C LEU A 10 -12.89 9.77 -2.38
N GLU A 11 -13.92 10.61 -2.27
CA GLU A 11 -14.71 11.11 -3.38
C GLU A 11 -13.90 12.12 -4.24
N THR A 12 -12.89 12.80 -3.66
CA THR A 12 -12.10 13.85 -4.33
C THR A 12 -10.77 13.32 -4.85
N ALA A 13 -10.24 13.95 -5.90
CA ALA A 13 -8.89 13.63 -6.41
C ALA A 13 -7.83 13.79 -5.31
N ALA A 14 -7.92 14.85 -4.49
CA ALA A 14 -7.01 15.09 -3.38
C ALA A 14 -7.06 13.97 -2.32
N GLY A 15 -8.25 13.49 -1.94
CA GLY A 15 -8.37 12.40 -0.96
C GLY A 15 -7.89 11.05 -1.51
N ARG A 16 -8.08 10.80 -2.82
CA ARG A 16 -7.53 9.61 -3.51
C ARG A 16 -6.01 9.66 -3.59
N ALA A 17 -5.43 10.83 -3.89
CA ALA A 17 -3.99 11.04 -3.90
C ALA A 17 -3.39 10.86 -2.50
N ALA A 18 -4.05 11.40 -1.46
CA ALA A 18 -3.64 11.20 -0.07
C ALA A 18 -3.70 9.71 0.34
N LEU A 19 -4.72 8.97 -0.10
CA LEU A 19 -4.79 7.52 0.10
C LEU A 19 -3.60 6.81 -0.57
N ALA A 20 -3.29 7.14 -1.83
CA ALA A 20 -2.18 6.56 -2.56
C ALA A 20 -0.83 6.85 -1.88
N ALA A 21 -0.60 8.09 -1.44
CA ALA A 21 0.59 8.48 -0.71
C ALA A 21 0.72 7.74 0.63
N ARG A 22 -0.38 7.58 1.38
CA ARG A 22 -0.37 6.87 2.67
C ARG A 22 -0.09 5.38 2.51
N VAL A 23 -0.62 4.76 1.46
CA VAL A 23 -0.28 3.36 1.10
C VAL A 23 1.19 3.25 0.72
N ALA A 24 1.72 4.18 -0.08
CA ALA A 24 3.14 4.20 -0.45
C ALA A 24 4.06 4.36 0.77
N GLN A 25 3.76 5.29 1.69
CA GLN A 25 4.53 5.48 2.93
C GLN A 25 4.48 4.24 3.84
N SER A 26 3.32 3.60 3.96
CA SER A 26 3.15 2.38 4.75
C SER A 26 3.94 1.22 4.13
N ALA A 27 3.88 1.07 2.81
CA ALA A 27 4.65 0.07 2.07
C ALA A 27 6.16 0.29 2.20
N ALA A 28 6.64 1.53 2.03
CA ALA A 28 8.04 1.88 2.19
C ALA A 28 8.54 1.63 3.64
N SER A 29 7.73 1.98 4.65
CA SER A 29 8.07 1.74 6.04
C SER A 29 8.12 0.24 6.36
N PHE A 30 7.16 -0.54 5.84
CA PHE A 30 7.22 -2.00 5.92
C PHE A 30 8.52 -2.54 5.32
N CYS A 31 8.86 -2.14 4.09
CA CYS A 31 10.06 -2.62 3.40
C CYS A 31 11.37 -2.22 4.10
N ARG A 32 11.43 -1.07 4.78
CA ARG A 32 12.60 -0.69 5.60
C ARG A 32 12.79 -1.59 6.81
N THR A 33 11.70 -2.09 7.39
CA THR A 33 11.71 -2.97 8.57
C THR A 33 11.65 -4.45 8.21
N TYR A 34 11.48 -4.77 6.93
CA TYR A 34 11.35 -6.13 6.43
C TYR A 34 12.74 -6.72 6.25
N ASP A 35 13.08 -7.70 7.09
CA ASP A 35 14.30 -8.48 6.89
C ASP A 35 14.02 -9.60 5.87
N PRO A 36 14.65 -9.57 4.68
CA PRO A 36 14.46 -10.61 3.66
C PRO A 36 15.02 -11.99 4.07
N ARG A 37 15.82 -12.06 5.15
CA ARG A 37 16.35 -13.30 5.74
C ARG A 37 15.45 -13.88 6.84
N ASP A 38 14.39 -13.17 7.21
CA ASP A 38 13.36 -13.70 8.10
C ASP A 38 12.42 -14.62 7.29
N TYR A 39 12.83 -15.89 7.17
CA TYR A 39 12.15 -16.92 6.37
C TYR A 39 10.72 -17.21 6.85
N GLU A 40 10.39 -16.89 8.11
CA GLU A 40 9.02 -17.00 8.63
C GLU A 40 8.11 -15.86 8.13
N ARG A 41 8.69 -14.76 7.63
CA ARG A 41 7.98 -13.59 7.10
C ARG A 41 8.04 -13.46 5.58
N ILE A 42 8.57 -14.43 4.84
CA ILE A 42 8.56 -14.40 3.36
C ILE A 42 7.13 -14.66 2.84
N PHE A 43 6.28 -13.65 2.96
CA PHE A 43 4.89 -13.67 2.49
C PHE A 43 4.78 -13.60 0.96
N ALA A 44 5.86 -13.17 0.27
CA ALA A 44 5.99 -13.19 -1.18
C ALA A 44 7.45 -12.95 -1.60
N LEU A 45 7.97 -13.72 -2.57
CA LEU A 45 9.31 -13.53 -3.18
C LEU A 45 9.58 -12.08 -3.63
N GLY A 46 8.54 -11.36 -4.05
CA GLY A 46 8.64 -9.96 -4.45
C GLY A 46 8.96 -8.97 -3.31
N LEU A 47 8.77 -9.35 -2.04
CA LEU A 47 9.21 -8.57 -0.88
C LEU A 47 10.71 -8.71 -0.61
N ALA A 48 11.30 -9.85 -0.99
CA ALA A 48 12.73 -10.10 -0.79
C ALA A 48 13.62 -9.30 -1.78
N ASN A 49 13.04 -8.83 -2.89
CA ASN A 49 13.72 -7.90 -3.79
C ASN A 49 13.42 -6.45 -3.36
N SER A 50 14.42 -5.75 -2.82
CA SER A 50 14.32 -4.37 -2.32
C SER A 50 13.75 -3.39 -3.35
N GLY A 51 13.99 -3.61 -4.65
CA GLY A 51 13.43 -2.77 -5.72
C GLY A 51 11.93 -2.99 -5.97
N ASN A 52 11.42 -4.20 -5.72
CA ASN A 52 10.01 -4.57 -5.93
C ASN A 52 9.17 -4.53 -4.65
N CYS A 53 9.81 -4.51 -3.48
CA CYS A 53 9.14 -4.57 -2.19
C CYS A 53 8.04 -3.50 -2.03
N PRO A 54 8.26 -2.20 -2.32
CA PRO A 54 7.22 -1.18 -2.11
C PRO A 54 5.99 -1.41 -2.97
N GLY A 55 6.17 -1.84 -4.21
CA GLY A 55 5.06 -2.16 -5.13
C GLY A 55 4.25 -3.36 -4.64
N VAL A 56 4.94 -4.43 -4.24
CA VAL A 56 4.32 -5.68 -3.77
C VAL A 56 3.61 -5.48 -2.42
N ALA A 57 4.23 -4.74 -1.49
CA ALA A 57 3.62 -4.35 -0.22
C ALA A 57 2.36 -3.47 -0.45
N GLY A 58 2.40 -2.54 -1.41
CA GLY A 58 1.24 -1.74 -1.80
C GLY A 58 0.07 -2.59 -2.32
N ILE A 59 0.34 -3.61 -3.14
CA ILE A 59 -0.67 -4.55 -3.63
C ILE A 59 -1.27 -5.37 -2.48
N MET A 60 -0.44 -5.85 -1.54
CA MET A 60 -0.92 -6.59 -0.37
C MET A 60 -1.79 -5.74 0.55
N LEU A 61 -1.43 -4.47 0.75
CA LEU A 61 -2.27 -3.52 1.47
C LEU A 61 -3.61 -3.31 0.77
N ALA A 62 -3.59 -3.12 -0.55
CA ALA A 62 -4.81 -2.92 -1.34
C ALA A 62 -5.76 -4.13 -1.31
N ARG A 63 -5.24 -5.36 -1.19
CA ARG A 63 -6.06 -6.58 -1.05
C ARG A 63 -6.85 -6.65 0.26
N ARG A 64 -6.35 -6.02 1.34
CA ARG A 64 -7.03 -5.97 2.64
C ARG A 64 -8.00 -4.80 2.79
N MET A 65 -8.04 -3.90 1.81
CA MET A 65 -8.94 -2.75 1.83
C MET A 65 -10.38 -3.16 1.45
N PRO A 66 -11.40 -2.49 2.03
CA PRO A 66 -12.76 -2.58 1.53
C PRO A 66 -12.85 -2.18 0.05
N ALA A 67 -13.80 -2.74 -0.68
CA ALA A 67 -13.92 -2.56 -2.13
C ALA A 67 -13.96 -1.07 -2.56
N ARG A 68 -14.68 -0.22 -1.81
CA ARG A 68 -14.77 1.24 -2.06
C ARG A 68 -13.40 1.93 -1.95
N VAL A 69 -12.65 1.59 -0.91
CA VAL A 69 -11.31 2.15 -0.64
C VAL A 69 -10.31 1.67 -1.68
N ARG A 70 -10.39 0.40 -2.07
CA ARG A 70 -9.56 -0.17 -3.15
C ARG A 70 -9.80 0.53 -4.49
N ARG A 71 -11.04 0.86 -4.84
CA ARG A 71 -11.36 1.64 -6.04
C ARG A 71 -10.78 3.05 -5.98
N ALA A 72 -10.95 3.75 -4.86
CA ALA A 72 -10.37 5.08 -4.65
C ALA A 72 -8.85 5.09 -4.77
N TYR A 73 -8.18 4.07 -4.22
CA TYR A 73 -6.74 3.88 -4.35
C TYR A 73 -6.29 3.67 -5.80
N GLN A 74 -7.01 2.83 -6.56
CA GLN A 74 -6.71 2.60 -7.98
C GLN A 74 -6.88 3.87 -8.82
N ALA A 75 -7.94 4.65 -8.56
CA ALA A 75 -8.17 5.94 -9.21
C ALA A 75 -7.03 6.94 -8.88
N GLY A 76 -6.67 7.07 -7.60
CA GLY A 76 -5.56 7.93 -7.17
C GLY A 76 -4.19 7.53 -7.72
N ARG A 77 -4.00 6.24 -8.05
CA ARG A 77 -2.79 5.75 -8.73
C ARG A 77 -2.72 6.05 -10.23
N ARG A 78 -3.87 6.25 -10.89
CA ARG A 78 -3.94 6.53 -12.34
C ARG A 78 -3.82 8.01 -12.67
N GLY A 79 -3.90 8.90 -11.66
CA GLY A 79 -3.81 10.35 -11.86
C GLY A 79 -5.09 10.99 -12.40
N GLU A 80 -6.25 10.35 -12.18
CA GLU A 80 -7.59 10.89 -12.52
C GLU A 80 -8.11 11.88 -11.47
#